data_AF-A0A6H9WQM1-F1
#
_entry.id   AF-A0A6H9WQM1-F1
#
_cell.length_a   1.000
_cell.length_b   1.000
_cell.length_c   1.000
_cell.angle_alpha   90.00
_cell.angle_beta   90.00
_cell.angle_gamma   90.00
#
_symmetry.space_group_name_H-M   'P 1'
#
loop_
_entity.id
_entity.type
_entity.pdbx_description
1 polymer ?
#
loop_
_entity_poly.entity_id
_entity_poly.type
_entity_poly.pdbx_seq_one_letter_code
_entity_poly.pdbx_strand_id
1 'polypeptide(L)'
;MARRSDGESALAKHLRVLEAFDALEPFLTLAEIADAAGLARSTAHRLVGELVREGLLERMPDRTYRLGIRLWEFASRTPGALGLRELARPFMEAVHARIGQHTQLGVLSGTDVLFVERLSRPDAVINATLIGGRTPLPLSSSGLVLLAHAGDETVERVIVAGWPHPTPRTPRGGDELQACIRRARSQGVAVTDGYIHEASRGVAVPVFGPQGAVYAALGIVIPNDARTPSAEIELLTFAAAGITRALRDAYAPGDGTAATAGQRLAPPLAGTSRASRVYYAELDAAHDPRGREARHRDPRARRPPRE
;
A
#
# COMPACT_ATOMS: atom_id res chain seq x y z
N MET A 1 32.16 20.45 -27.85
CA MET A 1 31.25 19.29 -27.89
C MET A 1 31.08 18.75 -26.49
N ALA A 2 29.99 19.11 -25.81
CA ALA A 2 29.69 18.60 -24.47
C ALA A 2 29.10 17.18 -24.61
N ARG A 3 29.79 16.19 -24.03
CA ARG A 3 29.26 14.83 -23.90
C ARG A 3 27.99 14.89 -23.07
N ARG A 4 26.84 14.62 -23.69
CA ARG A 4 25.61 14.27 -22.97
C ARG A 4 25.95 13.07 -22.09
N SER A 5 25.98 13.26 -20.78
CA SER A 5 25.86 12.13 -19.85
C SER A 5 24.48 11.53 -20.07
N ASP A 6 24.37 10.22 -20.31
CA ASP A 6 23.10 9.52 -20.35
C ASP A 6 22.22 9.97 -19.17
N GLY A 7 21.06 10.52 -19.49
CA GLY A 7 20.25 11.43 -18.66
C GLY A 7 19.53 10.81 -17.46
N GLU A 8 20.19 9.92 -16.71
CA GLU A 8 19.68 9.41 -15.43
C GLU A 8 19.96 10.43 -14.31
N SER A 9 18.88 10.92 -13.68
CA SER A 9 18.97 11.93 -12.62
C SER A 9 19.68 11.39 -11.37
N ALA A 10 20.27 12.29 -10.58
CA ALA A 10 20.85 11.92 -9.29
C ALA A 10 19.82 11.26 -8.36
N LEU A 11 18.55 11.68 -8.42
CA LEU A 11 17.47 11.08 -7.65
C LEU A 11 17.23 9.61 -8.07
N ALA A 12 17.20 9.31 -9.36
CA ALA A 12 17.00 7.94 -9.85
C ALA A 12 18.09 6.98 -9.32
N LYS A 13 19.34 7.43 -9.25
CA LYS A 13 20.44 6.63 -8.68
C LYS A 13 20.29 6.38 -7.17
N HIS A 14 19.78 7.36 -6.42
CA HIS A 14 19.46 7.16 -5.00
C HIS A 14 18.31 6.17 -4.82
N LEU A 15 17.28 6.23 -5.67
CA LEU A 15 16.18 5.29 -5.63
C LEU A 15 16.65 3.86 -5.91
N ARG A 16 17.52 3.64 -6.90
CA ARG A 16 18.13 2.32 -7.16
C ARG A 16 18.90 1.76 -5.96
N VAL A 17 19.58 2.62 -5.20
CA VAL A 17 20.25 2.20 -3.95
C VAL A 17 19.24 1.76 -2.89
N LEU A 18 18.11 2.46 -2.76
CA LEU A 18 17.04 2.08 -1.83
C LEU A 18 16.30 0.81 -2.28
N GLU A 19 16.12 0.63 -3.60
CA GLU A 19 15.48 -0.54 -4.22
C GLU A 19 16.34 -1.81 -4.16
N ALA A 20 17.65 -1.68 -3.86
CA ALA A 20 18.53 -2.84 -3.66
C ALA A 20 18.15 -3.68 -2.44
N PHE A 21 17.46 -3.09 -1.46
CA PHE A 21 17.02 -3.78 -0.25
C PHE A 21 15.63 -4.41 -0.45
N ASP A 22 15.46 -5.64 0.01
CA ASP A 22 14.16 -6.29 0.07
C ASP A 22 13.92 -7.00 1.41
N ALA A 23 12.78 -7.69 1.53
CA ALA A 23 12.39 -8.36 2.77
C ALA A 23 13.20 -9.63 3.09
N LEU A 24 13.86 -10.24 2.10
CA LEU A 24 14.75 -11.40 2.27
C LEU A 24 16.19 -10.97 2.53
N GLU A 25 16.62 -9.86 1.93
CA GLU A 25 17.95 -9.28 2.08
C GLU A 25 17.91 -7.87 2.70
N PRO A 26 17.48 -7.73 3.98
CA PRO A 26 17.31 -6.42 4.62
C PRO A 26 18.63 -5.78 5.07
N PHE A 27 19.74 -6.54 5.05
CA PHE A 27 21.07 -6.09 5.43
C PHE A 27 22.04 -6.37 4.28
N LEU A 28 22.63 -5.31 3.72
CA LEU A 28 23.54 -5.41 2.58
C LEU A 28 24.85 -4.68 2.86
N THR A 29 25.96 -5.24 2.39
CA THR A 29 27.25 -4.56 2.32
C THR A 29 27.25 -3.52 1.20
N LEU A 30 28.22 -2.60 1.22
CA LEU A 30 28.37 -1.63 0.14
C LEU A 30 28.62 -2.29 -1.23
N ALA A 31 29.29 -3.45 -1.26
CA ALA A 31 29.56 -4.17 -2.49
C ALA A 31 28.26 -4.73 -3.09
N GLU A 32 27.44 -5.39 -2.27
CA GLU A 32 26.15 -5.93 -2.69
C GLU A 32 25.19 -4.82 -3.14
N ILE A 33 25.15 -3.68 -2.43
CA ILE A 33 24.38 -2.51 -2.85
C ILE A 33 24.86 -2.00 -4.22
N ALA A 34 26.16 -1.90 -4.45
CA ALA A 34 26.71 -1.43 -5.72
C ALA A 34 26.35 -2.36 -6.87
N ASP A 35 26.45 -3.67 -6.64
CA ASP A 35 26.16 -4.70 -7.64
C ASP A 35 24.66 -4.74 -7.95
N ALA A 36 23.79 -4.81 -6.93
CA ALA A 36 22.33 -4.81 -7.09
C ALA A 36 21.80 -3.52 -7.72
N ALA A 37 22.35 -2.36 -7.30
CA ALA A 37 21.97 -1.08 -7.89
C ALA A 37 22.61 -0.85 -9.26
N GLY A 38 23.51 -1.70 -9.75
CA GLY A 38 24.20 -1.53 -11.05
C GLY A 38 25.05 -0.25 -11.12
N LEU A 39 25.79 0.06 -10.05
CA LEU A 39 26.57 1.28 -9.88
C LEU A 39 28.05 0.97 -9.63
N ALA A 40 28.95 1.85 -10.10
CA ALA A 40 30.35 1.77 -9.71
C ALA A 40 30.51 1.98 -8.19
N ARG A 41 31.40 1.21 -7.55
CA ARG A 41 31.61 1.24 -6.08
C ARG A 41 31.85 2.64 -5.51
N SER A 42 32.61 3.49 -6.21
CA SER A 42 32.85 4.88 -5.80
C SER A 42 31.58 5.72 -5.80
N THR A 43 30.68 5.49 -6.76
CA THR A 43 29.38 6.15 -6.85
C THR A 43 28.45 5.65 -5.77
N ALA A 44 28.36 4.33 -5.59
CA ALA A 44 27.56 3.72 -4.51
C ALA A 44 28.01 4.21 -3.13
N HIS A 45 29.32 4.27 -2.87
CA HIS A 45 29.85 4.78 -1.60
C HIS A 45 29.37 6.20 -1.28
N ARG A 46 29.43 7.09 -2.28
CA ARG A 46 28.99 8.48 -2.13
C ARG A 46 27.48 8.56 -1.85
N LEU A 47 26.67 7.87 -2.66
CA LEU A 47 25.20 7.88 -2.53
C LEU A 47 24.73 7.24 -1.21
N VAL A 48 25.31 6.12 -0.81
CA VAL A 48 25.04 5.49 0.48
C VAL A 48 25.42 6.41 1.63
N GLY A 49 26.57 7.10 1.55
CA GLY A 49 26.97 8.10 2.55
C GLY A 49 25.99 9.29 2.65
N GLU A 50 25.45 9.75 1.51
CA GLU A 50 24.37 10.75 1.46
C GLU A 50 23.11 10.25 2.17
N LEU A 51 22.63 9.05 1.82
CA LEU A 51 21.43 8.45 2.42
C LEU A 51 21.59 8.18 3.93
N VAL A 52 22.78 7.78 4.38
CA VAL A 52 23.07 7.59 5.81
C VAL A 52 23.05 8.91 6.57
N ARG A 53 23.65 9.98 6.04
CA ARG A 53 23.57 11.32 6.66
C ARG A 53 22.14 11.83 6.74
N GLU A 54 21.33 11.54 5.74
CA GLU A 54 19.91 11.86 5.75
C GLU A 54 19.07 10.86 6.56
N GLY A 55 19.64 9.84 7.19
CA GLY A 55 18.88 8.86 7.99
C GLY A 55 17.91 7.98 7.17
N LEU A 56 18.06 7.94 5.85
CA LEU A 56 17.32 7.05 4.94
C LEU A 56 17.96 5.66 4.86
N LEU A 57 19.26 5.57 5.17
CA LEU A 57 19.93 4.31 5.47
C LEU A 57 20.57 4.38 6.85
N GLU A 58 20.74 3.23 7.48
CA GLU A 58 21.48 3.08 8.73
C GLU A 58 22.65 2.14 8.50
N ARG A 59 23.83 2.50 9.03
CA ARG A 59 25.01 1.65 9.00
C ARG A 59 25.11 0.84 10.29
N MET A 60 25.17 -0.48 10.15
CA MET A 60 25.26 -1.42 11.25
C MET A 60 26.71 -1.59 11.74
N PRO A 61 26.93 -2.10 12.98
CA PRO A 61 28.27 -2.31 13.53
C PRO A 61 29.16 -3.25 12.71
N ASP A 62 28.56 -4.22 12.03
CA ASP A 62 29.23 -5.18 11.14
C ASP A 62 29.53 -4.61 9.73
N ARG A 63 29.31 -3.30 9.53
CA ARG A 63 29.49 -2.56 8.27
C ARG A 63 28.48 -2.92 7.17
N THR A 64 27.42 -3.65 7.49
CA THR A 64 26.23 -3.72 6.62
C THR A 64 25.40 -2.45 6.75
N TYR A 65 24.44 -2.28 5.84
CA TYR A 65 23.48 -1.19 5.81
C TYR A 65 22.07 -1.76 5.82
N ARG A 66 21.12 -0.99 6.31
CA ARG A 66 19.67 -1.26 6.21
C ARG A 66 18.90 0.01 5.89
N LEU A 67 17.64 -0.13 5.49
CA LEU A 67 16.71 1.00 5.40
C LEU A 67 16.55 1.69 6.77
N GLY A 68 16.66 3.01 6.78
CA GLY A 68 16.60 3.82 8.00
C GLY A 68 15.19 4.24 8.40
N ILE A 69 14.99 4.52 9.69
CA ILE A 69 13.66 4.87 10.25
C ILE A 69 12.99 6.08 9.60
N ARG A 70 13.77 7.02 9.02
CA ARG A 70 13.22 8.23 8.37
C ARG A 70 12.36 7.90 7.15
N LEU A 71 12.60 6.76 6.47
CA LEU A 71 11.72 6.27 5.41
C LEU A 71 10.33 5.93 5.96
N TRP A 72 10.26 5.33 7.15
CA TRP A 72 8.98 5.08 7.82
C TRP A 72 8.30 6.37 8.26
N GLU A 73 9.05 7.37 8.74
CA GLU A 73 8.48 8.69 9.07
C GLU A 73 7.84 9.39 7.86
N PHE A 74 8.41 9.24 6.66
CA PHE A 74 7.80 9.76 5.44
C PHE A 74 6.57 8.96 5.02
N ALA A 75 6.65 7.63 5.10
CA ALA A 75 5.52 6.76 4.82
C ALA A 75 4.34 7.04 5.77
N SER A 76 4.60 7.33 7.04
CA SER A 76 3.57 7.57 8.05
C SER A 76 2.88 8.94 7.94
N ARG A 77 3.52 9.89 7.27
CA ARG A 77 2.93 11.20 6.96
C ARG A 77 2.10 11.20 5.68
N THR A 78 2.15 10.12 4.90
CA THR A 78 1.43 10.02 3.62
C THR A 78 0.01 9.50 3.88
N PRO A 79 -1.04 10.27 3.54
CA PRO A 79 -2.40 9.74 3.44
C PRO A 79 -2.39 8.59 2.41
N GLY A 80 -2.53 7.35 2.88
CA GLY A 80 -2.47 6.20 1.98
C GLY A 80 -2.06 4.90 2.65
N ALA A 81 -1.09 4.17 2.10
CA ALA A 81 -0.79 2.76 2.42
C ALA A 81 -0.61 2.45 3.93
N LEU A 82 0.00 3.35 4.72
CA LEU A 82 0.12 3.14 6.17
C LEU A 82 -1.23 3.29 6.88
N GLY A 83 -1.99 4.35 6.56
CA GLY A 83 -3.34 4.51 7.09
C GLY A 83 -4.32 3.44 6.57
N LEU A 84 -4.17 2.98 5.33
CA LEU A 84 -4.89 1.85 4.77
C LEU A 84 -4.63 0.59 5.60
N ARG A 85 -3.36 0.28 5.86
CA ARG A 85 -2.95 -0.86 6.68
C ARG A 85 -3.58 -0.79 8.07
N GLU A 86 -3.47 0.35 8.75
CA GLU A 86 -4.02 0.55 10.10
C GLU A 86 -5.55 0.43 10.14
N LEU A 87 -6.24 1.02 9.17
CA LEU A 87 -7.70 0.92 9.04
C LEU A 87 -8.16 -0.49 8.66
N ALA A 88 -7.38 -1.20 7.85
CA ALA A 88 -7.72 -2.54 7.39
C ALA A 88 -7.45 -3.64 8.42
N ARG A 89 -6.44 -3.45 9.27
CA ARG A 89 -5.94 -4.49 10.17
C ARG A 89 -7.01 -5.16 11.05
N PRO A 90 -7.93 -4.44 11.72
CA PRO A 90 -8.96 -5.10 12.54
C PRO A 90 -9.89 -6.01 11.72
N PHE A 91 -10.22 -5.61 10.48
CA PHE A 91 -11.04 -6.42 9.58
C PHE A 91 -10.27 -7.64 9.08
N MET A 92 -8.98 -7.46 8.74
CA MET A 92 -8.11 -8.56 8.36
C MET A 92 -7.93 -9.58 9.49
N GLU A 93 -7.79 -9.12 10.74
CA GLU A 93 -7.69 -10.00 11.93
C GLU A 93 -8.96 -10.84 12.12
N ALA A 94 -10.14 -10.25 11.91
CA ALA A 94 -11.41 -10.98 11.97
C ALA A 94 -11.53 -12.05 10.86
N VAL A 95 -11.16 -11.71 9.61
CA VAL A 95 -11.10 -12.67 8.51
C VAL A 95 -10.11 -13.79 8.81
N HIS A 96 -8.90 -13.42 9.24
CA HIS A 96 -7.83 -14.35 9.57
C HIS A 96 -8.22 -15.31 10.69
N ALA A 97 -8.85 -14.81 11.75
CA ALA A 97 -9.34 -15.63 12.86
C ALA A 97 -10.38 -16.67 12.40
N ARG A 98 -11.26 -16.30 11.47
CA ARG A 98 -12.35 -17.15 10.97
C ARG A 98 -11.89 -18.18 9.93
N ILE A 99 -10.94 -17.83 9.08
CA ILE A 99 -10.43 -18.70 8.00
C ILE A 99 -9.28 -19.58 8.49
N GLY A 100 -8.42 -19.06 9.37
CA GLY A 100 -7.26 -19.79 9.88
C GLY A 100 -6.15 -20.03 8.85
N GLN A 101 -6.14 -19.28 7.75
CA GLN A 101 -5.12 -19.36 6.68
C GLN A 101 -4.44 -18.00 6.49
N HIS A 102 -4.15 -17.58 5.26
CA HIS A 102 -3.55 -16.26 5.01
C HIS A 102 -4.62 -15.21 4.71
N THR A 103 -4.41 -13.99 5.21
CA THR A 103 -5.17 -12.80 4.81
C THR A 103 -4.19 -11.70 4.43
N GLN A 104 -4.42 -11.05 3.29
CA GLN A 104 -3.45 -10.16 2.66
C GLN A 104 -4.14 -8.91 2.12
N LEU A 105 -3.42 -7.80 2.17
CA LEU A 105 -3.84 -6.53 1.59
C LEU A 105 -2.80 -6.07 0.58
N GLY A 106 -3.23 -5.92 -0.68
CA GLY A 106 -2.37 -5.55 -1.79
C GLY A 106 -2.81 -4.26 -2.45
N VAL A 107 -1.85 -3.45 -2.91
CA VAL A 107 -2.09 -2.25 -3.71
C VAL A 107 -1.40 -2.37 -5.08
N LEU A 108 -1.92 -1.67 -6.07
CA LEU A 108 -1.33 -1.61 -7.41
C LEU A 108 -0.01 -0.82 -7.35
N SER A 109 1.08 -1.41 -7.84
CA SER A 109 2.39 -0.77 -7.94
C SER A 109 3.04 -1.13 -9.27
N GLY A 110 2.86 -0.26 -10.28
CA GLY A 110 3.37 -0.52 -11.63
C GLY A 110 2.71 -1.75 -12.24
N THR A 111 3.51 -2.80 -12.51
CA THR A 111 3.08 -4.10 -13.05
C THR A 111 2.88 -5.17 -11.97
N ASP A 112 3.00 -4.79 -10.71
CA ASP A 112 2.97 -5.70 -9.56
C ASP A 112 1.88 -5.33 -8.55
N VAL A 113 1.53 -6.32 -7.72
CA VAL A 113 0.91 -6.11 -6.43
C VAL A 113 2.01 -5.88 -5.40
N LEU A 114 1.90 -4.77 -4.66
CA LEU A 114 2.66 -4.57 -3.43
C LEU A 114 1.79 -4.98 -2.24
N PHE A 115 2.20 -6.02 -1.51
CA PHE A 115 1.50 -6.45 -0.30
C PHE A 115 1.94 -5.63 0.90
N VAL A 116 1.01 -4.84 1.44
CA VAL A 116 1.26 -3.90 2.55
C VAL A 116 0.95 -4.52 3.92
N GLU A 117 0.19 -5.61 3.96
CA GLU A 117 -0.09 -6.36 5.19
C GLU A 117 -0.36 -7.84 4.87
N ARG A 118 0.08 -8.73 5.77
CA ARG A 118 -0.19 -10.17 5.69
C ARG A 118 -0.30 -10.79 7.09
N LEU A 119 -1.40 -11.48 7.33
CA LEU A 119 -1.61 -12.32 8.51
C LEU A 119 -1.56 -13.79 8.08
N SER A 120 -0.85 -14.62 8.85
CA SER A 120 -0.63 -16.04 8.56
C SER A 120 -0.64 -16.85 9.85
N ARG A 121 -1.18 -18.07 9.80
CA ARG A 121 -0.96 -19.06 10.85
C ARG A 121 0.29 -19.91 10.55
N PRO A 122 0.95 -20.48 11.57
CA PRO A 122 2.09 -21.38 11.36
C PRO A 122 1.76 -22.64 10.53
N ASP A 123 0.53 -23.14 10.64
CA ASP A 123 0.02 -24.35 9.98
C ASP A 123 -0.80 -24.06 8.71
N ALA A 124 -0.76 -22.82 8.21
CA ALA A 124 -1.44 -22.44 6.98
C ALA A 124 -0.79 -23.07 5.74
N VAL A 125 -1.54 -23.11 4.63
CA VAL A 125 -1.07 -23.59 3.32
C VAL A 125 0.18 -22.83 2.84
N ILE A 126 0.92 -23.35 1.87
CA ILE A 126 2.04 -22.58 1.30
C ILE A 126 1.56 -21.27 0.67
N ASN A 127 2.23 -20.17 1.05
CA ASN A 127 2.04 -18.86 0.45
C ASN A 127 3.40 -18.30 0.02
N ALA A 128 3.63 -18.27 -1.29
CA ALA A 128 4.87 -17.80 -1.89
C ALA A 128 4.96 -16.27 -2.03
N THR A 129 3.99 -15.50 -1.51
CA THR A 129 4.05 -14.03 -1.50
C THR A 129 4.78 -13.53 -0.24
N LEU A 130 5.71 -12.59 -0.43
CA LEU A 130 6.49 -11.97 0.64
C LEU A 130 5.90 -10.61 1.05
N ILE A 131 5.92 -10.28 2.35
CA ILE A 131 5.52 -8.95 2.84
C ILE A 131 6.57 -7.94 2.38
N GLY A 132 6.15 -6.81 1.81
CA GLY A 132 7.07 -5.84 1.20
C GLY A 132 7.67 -6.28 -0.13
N GLY A 133 7.42 -7.53 -0.56
CA GLY A 133 7.77 -8.03 -1.88
C GLY A 133 6.74 -7.64 -2.95
N ARG A 134 7.18 -7.67 -4.20
CA ARG A 134 6.33 -7.48 -5.38
C ARG A 134 5.90 -8.83 -5.94
N THR A 135 4.64 -8.95 -6.34
CA THR A 135 4.13 -10.11 -7.09
C THR A 135 3.51 -9.61 -8.39
N PRO A 136 3.92 -10.13 -9.56
CA PRO A 136 3.34 -9.71 -10.83
C PRO A 136 1.81 -9.84 -10.82
N LEU A 137 1.13 -8.80 -11.30
CA LEU A 137 -0.34 -8.71 -11.24
C LEU A 137 -1.07 -9.96 -11.79
N PRO A 138 -0.62 -10.59 -12.89
CA PRO A 138 -1.30 -11.77 -13.45
C PRO A 138 -1.26 -13.02 -12.58
N LEU A 139 -0.36 -13.09 -11.59
CA LEU A 139 -0.16 -14.29 -10.77
C LEU A 139 -1.13 -14.44 -9.61
N SER A 140 -1.82 -13.37 -9.23
CA SER A 140 -2.58 -13.34 -7.97
C SER A 140 -4.02 -12.90 -8.18
N SER A 141 -4.92 -13.42 -7.36
CA SER A 141 -6.30 -12.92 -7.27
C SER A 141 -6.35 -11.42 -6.98
N SER A 142 -5.52 -10.92 -6.07
CA SER A 142 -5.41 -9.49 -5.78
C SER A 142 -5.02 -8.68 -7.01
N GLY A 143 -4.07 -9.18 -7.81
CA GLY A 143 -3.64 -8.50 -9.02
C GLY A 143 -4.70 -8.51 -10.12
N LEU A 144 -5.46 -9.59 -10.27
CA LEU A 144 -6.61 -9.63 -11.18
C LEU A 144 -7.73 -8.66 -10.75
N VAL A 145 -8.00 -8.53 -9.46
CA VAL A 145 -8.93 -7.50 -8.94
C VAL A 145 -8.43 -6.10 -9.26
N LEU A 146 -7.14 -5.81 -9.02
CA LEU A 146 -6.57 -4.51 -9.31
C LEU A 146 -6.60 -4.19 -10.81
N LEU A 147 -6.25 -5.15 -11.67
CA LEU A 147 -6.33 -5.02 -13.13
C LEU A 147 -7.76 -4.87 -13.64
N ALA A 148 -8.73 -5.54 -13.00
CA ALA A 148 -10.15 -5.39 -13.31
C ALA A 148 -10.63 -3.95 -13.13
N HIS A 149 -9.95 -3.11 -12.36
CA HIS A 149 -10.29 -1.71 -12.18
C HIS A 149 -9.19 -0.74 -12.65
N ALA A 150 -8.13 -1.26 -13.27
CA ALA A 150 -7.09 -0.46 -13.90
C ALA A 150 -7.54 0.00 -15.30
N GLY A 151 -6.89 1.07 -15.80
CA GLY A 151 -7.05 1.50 -17.18
C GLY A 151 -6.25 0.63 -18.15
N ASP A 152 -6.63 0.66 -19.43
CA ASP A 152 -6.05 -0.18 -20.49
C ASP A 152 -4.54 -0.01 -20.62
N GLU A 153 -4.02 1.20 -20.38
CA GLU A 153 -2.57 1.47 -20.38
C GLU A 153 -1.81 0.61 -19.35
N THR A 154 -2.38 0.41 -18.16
CA THR A 154 -1.77 -0.45 -17.14
C THR A 154 -1.77 -1.90 -17.58
N VAL A 155 -2.87 -2.36 -18.19
CA VAL A 155 -2.98 -3.74 -18.68
C VAL A 155 -1.95 -3.98 -19.79
N GLU A 156 -1.80 -3.03 -20.71
CA GLU A 156 -0.81 -3.11 -21.79
C GLU A 156 0.63 -3.16 -21.24
N ARG A 157 0.97 -2.32 -20.25
CA ARG A 157 2.29 -2.37 -19.59
C ARG A 157 2.56 -3.73 -18.96
N VAL A 158 1.55 -4.37 -18.37
CA VAL A 158 1.69 -5.71 -17.79
C VAL A 158 1.90 -6.78 -18.87
N ILE A 159 1.17 -6.69 -19.98
CA ILE A 159 1.32 -7.61 -21.12
C ILE A 159 2.73 -7.49 -21.71
N VAL A 160 3.20 -6.27 -21.93
CA VAL A 160 4.55 -5.99 -22.47
C VAL A 160 5.65 -6.46 -21.51
N ALA A 161 5.48 -6.24 -20.20
CA ALA A 161 6.47 -6.66 -19.21
C ALA A 161 6.58 -8.19 -19.09
N GLY A 162 5.49 -8.91 -19.36
CA GLY A 162 5.41 -10.36 -19.17
C GLY A 162 5.45 -10.76 -17.69
N TRP A 163 5.31 -12.06 -17.43
CA TRP A 163 5.33 -12.62 -16.08
C TRP A 163 5.75 -14.10 -16.11
N PRO A 164 6.26 -14.66 -15.00
CA PRO A 164 6.63 -16.07 -14.96
C PRO A 164 5.40 -16.98 -14.95
N HIS A 165 5.57 -18.25 -15.36
CA HIS A 165 4.50 -19.25 -15.37
C HIS A 165 4.85 -20.40 -14.40
N PRO A 166 4.73 -20.19 -13.08
CA PRO A 166 5.14 -21.19 -12.09
C PRO A 166 4.30 -22.47 -12.14
N THR A 167 3.08 -22.39 -12.69
CA THR A 167 2.22 -23.56 -12.93
C THR A 167 1.56 -23.49 -14.30
N PRO A 168 1.01 -24.62 -14.82
CA PRO A 168 0.19 -24.61 -16.02
C PRO A 168 -1.12 -23.82 -15.93
N ARG A 169 -1.55 -23.43 -14.72
CA ARG A 169 -2.81 -22.71 -14.49
C ARG A 169 -2.69 -21.19 -14.61
N THR A 170 -1.47 -20.66 -14.56
CA THR A 170 -1.20 -19.24 -14.75
C THR A 170 -1.50 -18.83 -16.20
N PRO A 171 -2.18 -17.70 -16.46
CA PRO A 171 -2.44 -17.21 -17.81
C PRO A 171 -1.13 -17.06 -18.60
N ARG A 172 -1.12 -17.46 -19.87
CA ARG A 172 0.08 -17.53 -20.73
C ARG A 172 0.20 -16.41 -21.77
N GLY A 173 -0.64 -15.38 -21.69
CA GLY A 173 -0.55 -14.23 -22.57
C GLY A 173 -1.66 -13.21 -22.36
N GLY A 174 -1.66 -12.18 -23.21
CA GLY A 174 -2.59 -11.06 -23.13
C GLY A 174 -4.05 -11.46 -23.23
N ASP A 175 -4.42 -12.35 -24.15
CA ASP A 175 -5.81 -12.76 -24.36
C ASP A 175 -6.39 -13.50 -23.15
N GLU A 176 -5.62 -14.43 -22.57
CA GLU A 176 -6.01 -15.16 -21.36
C GLU A 176 -6.10 -14.21 -20.16
N LEU A 177 -5.13 -13.31 -19.99
CA LEU A 177 -5.16 -12.30 -18.94
C LEU A 177 -6.39 -11.40 -19.06
N GLN A 178 -6.70 -10.92 -20.27
CA GLN A 178 -7.86 -10.10 -20.54
C GLN A 178 -9.17 -10.84 -20.24
N ALA A 179 -9.26 -12.14 -20.53
CA ALA A 179 -10.40 -12.95 -20.14
C ALA A 179 -10.54 -13.05 -18.60
N CYS A 180 -9.44 -13.25 -17.88
CA CYS A 180 -9.42 -13.25 -16.43
C CYS A 180 -9.86 -11.90 -15.83
N ILE A 181 -9.36 -10.78 -16.39
CA ILE A 181 -9.72 -9.41 -16.00
C ILE A 181 -11.22 -9.17 -16.19
N ARG A 182 -11.78 -9.52 -17.37
CA ARG A 182 -13.21 -9.36 -17.65
C ARG A 182 -14.06 -10.17 -16.67
N ARG A 183 -13.66 -11.41 -16.38
CA ARG A 183 -14.33 -12.26 -15.39
C ARG A 183 -14.31 -11.61 -14.02
N ALA A 184 -13.14 -11.19 -13.53
CA ALA A 184 -12.99 -10.55 -12.24
C ALA A 184 -13.83 -9.27 -12.12
N ARG A 185 -13.84 -8.43 -13.17
CA ARG A 185 -14.68 -7.22 -13.25
C ARG A 185 -16.17 -7.54 -13.16
N SER A 186 -16.64 -8.54 -13.90
CA SER A 186 -18.07 -8.90 -13.92
C SER A 186 -18.56 -9.53 -12.61
N GLN A 187 -17.68 -10.25 -11.90
CA GLN A 187 -18.02 -10.98 -10.69
C GLN A 187 -17.74 -10.17 -9.42
N GLY A 188 -16.95 -9.09 -9.50
CA GLY A 188 -16.50 -8.32 -8.33
C GLY A 188 -15.53 -9.09 -7.43
N VAL A 189 -14.98 -10.20 -7.92
CA VAL A 189 -14.09 -11.11 -7.19
C VAL A 189 -13.17 -11.80 -8.18
N ALA A 190 -11.93 -12.08 -7.76
CA ALA A 190 -11.03 -12.96 -8.50
C ALA A 190 -10.72 -14.21 -7.68
N VAL A 191 -10.74 -15.37 -8.34
CA VAL A 191 -10.33 -16.66 -7.77
C VAL A 191 -9.25 -17.23 -8.68
N THR A 192 -8.10 -17.58 -8.11
CA THR A 192 -6.94 -18.11 -8.82
C THR A 192 -6.58 -19.47 -8.25
N ASP A 193 -7.02 -20.53 -8.92
CA ASP A 193 -6.77 -21.92 -8.54
C ASP A 193 -5.35 -22.31 -8.93
N GLY A 194 -4.47 -22.49 -7.95
CA GLY A 194 -3.14 -23.07 -8.19
C GLY A 194 -2.22 -22.25 -9.08
N TYR A 195 -2.43 -20.93 -9.22
CA TYR A 195 -1.61 -20.11 -10.14
C TYR A 195 -0.14 -20.11 -9.74
N ILE A 196 0.17 -19.79 -8.48
CA ILE A 196 1.55 -19.73 -7.99
C ILE A 196 2.05 -21.09 -7.49
N HIS A 197 1.20 -21.83 -6.79
CA HIS A 197 1.51 -23.16 -6.27
C HIS A 197 0.26 -24.03 -6.31
N GLU A 198 0.37 -25.28 -6.76
CA GLU A 198 -0.78 -26.15 -7.05
C GLU A 198 -1.70 -26.39 -5.84
N ALA A 199 -1.11 -26.49 -4.65
CA ALA A 199 -1.84 -26.69 -3.39
C ALA A 199 -2.58 -25.44 -2.87
N SER A 200 -2.40 -24.28 -3.50
CA SER A 200 -2.88 -22.99 -2.97
C SER A 200 -3.86 -22.32 -3.93
N ARG A 201 -4.89 -21.71 -3.36
CA ARG A 201 -5.88 -20.90 -4.07
C ARG A 201 -5.88 -19.49 -3.52
N GLY A 202 -5.84 -18.51 -4.41
CA GLY A 202 -6.07 -17.11 -4.08
C GLY A 202 -7.53 -16.72 -4.28
N VAL A 203 -8.08 -15.94 -3.36
CA VAL A 203 -9.39 -15.28 -3.51
C VAL A 203 -9.24 -13.83 -3.11
N ALA A 204 -9.74 -12.89 -3.90
CA ALA A 204 -9.65 -11.47 -3.57
C ALA A 204 -10.88 -10.67 -4.03
N VAL A 205 -11.16 -9.59 -3.30
CA VAL A 205 -12.23 -8.63 -3.56
C VAL A 205 -11.68 -7.19 -3.54
N PRO A 206 -12.32 -6.24 -4.24
CA PRO A 206 -11.87 -4.85 -4.26
C PRO A 206 -12.18 -4.14 -2.94
N VAL A 207 -11.24 -3.30 -2.50
CA VAL A 207 -11.44 -2.28 -1.47
C VAL A 207 -11.47 -0.93 -2.16
N PHE A 208 -12.56 -0.19 -1.97
CA PHE A 208 -12.73 1.11 -2.61
C PHE A 208 -12.19 2.23 -1.73
N GLY A 209 -11.52 3.18 -2.37
CA GLY A 209 -11.08 4.42 -1.74
C GLY A 209 -12.22 5.42 -1.58
N PRO A 210 -11.95 6.57 -0.95
CA PRO A 210 -12.95 7.61 -0.67
C PRO A 210 -13.66 8.15 -1.93
N GLN A 211 -12.95 8.20 -3.06
CA GLN A 211 -13.46 8.68 -4.35
C GLN A 211 -14.18 7.58 -5.16
N GLY A 212 -14.40 6.40 -4.59
CA GLY A 212 -15.12 5.30 -5.24
C GLY A 212 -14.29 4.50 -6.25
N ALA A 213 -13.02 4.85 -6.46
CA ALA A 213 -12.08 4.04 -7.23
C ALA A 213 -11.55 2.86 -6.38
N VAL A 214 -11.17 1.75 -7.01
CA VAL A 214 -10.50 0.64 -6.31
C VAL A 214 -9.12 1.10 -5.86
N TYR A 215 -8.89 1.03 -4.55
CA TYR A 215 -7.69 1.51 -3.89
C TYR A 215 -6.74 0.37 -3.50
N ALA A 216 -7.32 -0.78 -3.14
CA ALA A 216 -6.59 -1.98 -2.75
C ALA A 216 -7.40 -3.24 -3.10
N ALA A 217 -6.78 -4.39 -2.96
CA ALA A 217 -7.44 -5.69 -2.99
C ALA A 217 -7.23 -6.39 -1.64
N LEU A 218 -8.32 -6.83 -1.03
CA LEU A 218 -8.30 -7.70 0.15
C LEU A 218 -8.41 -9.13 -0.33
N GLY A 219 -7.46 -9.98 0.04
CA GLY A 219 -7.45 -11.37 -0.39
C GLY A 219 -7.05 -12.35 0.69
N ILE A 220 -7.31 -13.62 0.42
CA ILE A 220 -6.86 -14.77 1.22
C ILE A 220 -6.14 -15.75 0.32
N VAL A 221 -5.26 -16.54 0.94
CA VAL A 221 -4.69 -17.74 0.34
C VAL A 221 -5.12 -18.92 1.20
N ILE A 222 -5.78 -19.88 0.58
CA ILE A 222 -6.40 -21.06 1.22
C ILE A 222 -6.00 -22.34 0.46
N PRO A 223 -6.20 -23.54 1.04
CA PRO A 223 -6.00 -24.79 0.34
C PRO A 223 -6.79 -24.88 -0.97
N ASN A 224 -6.16 -25.42 -2.01
CA ASN A 224 -6.80 -25.71 -3.28
C ASN A 224 -7.47 -27.10 -3.23
N ASP A 225 -8.60 -27.19 -2.55
CA ASP A 225 -9.34 -28.43 -2.24
C ASP A 225 -10.54 -28.69 -3.17
N ALA A 226 -10.57 -28.04 -4.33
CA ALA A 226 -11.64 -28.10 -5.34
C ALA A 226 -13.03 -27.61 -4.87
N ARG A 227 -13.21 -27.16 -3.62
CA ARG A 227 -14.50 -26.58 -3.17
C ARG A 227 -14.72 -25.21 -3.77
N THR A 228 -15.97 -24.75 -3.87
CA THR A 228 -16.25 -23.36 -4.24
C THR A 228 -16.11 -22.47 -3.01
N PRO A 229 -15.31 -21.38 -3.04
CA PRO A 229 -15.02 -20.58 -1.85
C PRO A 229 -16.10 -19.52 -1.55
N SER A 230 -17.39 -19.86 -1.64
CA SER A 230 -18.49 -18.88 -1.54
C SER A 230 -18.54 -18.18 -0.18
N ALA A 231 -18.38 -18.95 0.91
CA ALA A 231 -18.40 -18.40 2.27
C ALA A 231 -17.21 -17.47 2.51
N GLU A 232 -16.05 -17.81 1.97
CA GLU A 232 -14.85 -16.98 2.01
C GLU A 232 -15.02 -15.67 1.23
N ILE A 233 -15.67 -15.73 0.06
CA ILE A 233 -15.98 -14.55 -0.75
C ILE A 233 -16.94 -13.62 -0.01
N GLU A 234 -17.99 -14.15 0.60
CA GLU A 234 -18.94 -13.36 1.39
C GLU A 234 -18.25 -12.66 2.58
N LEU A 235 -17.44 -13.41 3.33
CA LEU A 235 -16.67 -12.88 4.44
C LEU A 235 -15.70 -11.77 4.00
N LEU A 236 -14.98 -11.99 2.90
CA LEU A 236 -14.09 -10.99 2.31
C LEU A 236 -14.83 -9.74 1.86
N THR A 237 -15.98 -9.91 1.20
CA THR A 237 -16.81 -8.79 0.71
C THR A 237 -17.29 -7.94 1.88
N PHE A 238 -17.75 -8.58 2.96
CA PHE A 238 -18.16 -7.88 4.18
C PHE A 238 -17.00 -7.11 4.81
N ALA A 239 -15.84 -7.75 4.96
CA ALA A 239 -14.64 -7.10 5.49
C ALA A 239 -14.19 -5.92 4.62
N ALA A 240 -14.13 -6.09 3.29
CA ALA A 240 -13.76 -5.04 2.35
C ALA A 240 -14.72 -3.84 2.36
N ALA A 241 -16.02 -4.07 2.57
CA ALA A 241 -17.00 -2.99 2.76
C ALA A 241 -16.72 -2.20 4.06
N GLY A 242 -16.35 -2.89 5.14
CA GLY A 242 -15.92 -2.26 6.39
C GLY A 242 -14.67 -1.39 6.22
N ILE A 243 -13.65 -1.92 5.54
CA ILE A 243 -12.42 -1.17 5.21
C ILE A 243 -12.74 0.04 4.34
N THR A 244 -13.57 -0.13 3.31
CA THR A 244 -14.01 0.95 2.40
C THR A 244 -14.68 2.08 3.18
N ARG A 245 -15.56 1.74 4.13
CA ARG A 245 -16.21 2.74 5.01
C ARG A 245 -15.18 3.44 5.88
N ALA A 246 -14.27 2.70 6.50
CA ALA A 246 -13.23 3.26 7.36
C ALA A 246 -12.30 4.23 6.59
N LEU A 247 -11.94 3.89 5.35
CA LEU A 247 -11.19 4.77 4.45
C LEU A 247 -11.98 6.04 4.10
N ARG A 248 -13.26 5.89 3.77
CA ARG A 248 -14.13 7.04 3.49
C ARG A 248 -14.25 7.95 4.71
N ASP A 249 -14.49 7.41 5.90
CA ASP A 249 -14.64 8.23 7.10
C ASP A 249 -13.32 8.94 7.48
N ALA A 250 -12.18 8.32 7.20
CA ALA A 250 -10.86 8.90 7.48
C ALA A 250 -10.41 9.96 6.46
N TYR A 251 -10.81 9.83 5.20
CA TYR A 251 -10.24 10.60 4.09
C TYR A 251 -11.27 11.28 3.17
N ALA A 252 -12.56 11.09 3.39
CA ALA A 252 -13.57 11.89 2.71
C ALA A 252 -13.66 13.27 3.37
N PRO A 253 -13.49 14.35 2.60
CA PRO A 253 -13.88 15.68 3.06
C PRO A 253 -15.38 15.66 3.38
N GLY A 254 -15.77 16.20 4.53
CA GLY A 254 -17.12 16.09 5.12
C GLY A 254 -18.28 16.61 4.26
N ASP A 255 -17.97 17.15 3.09
CA ASP A 255 -18.83 17.95 2.22
C ASP A 255 -18.79 17.49 0.74
N GLY A 256 -18.01 16.45 0.39
CA GLY A 256 -17.96 15.91 -0.98
C GLY A 256 -17.17 16.72 -2.01
N THR A 257 -16.46 17.77 -1.60
CA THR A 257 -15.51 18.54 -2.43
C THR A 257 -14.14 17.88 -2.46
N ALA A 258 -13.50 17.74 -3.63
CA ALA A 258 -12.14 17.20 -3.73
C ALA A 258 -11.16 17.89 -2.75
N ALA A 259 -10.22 17.12 -2.19
CA ALA A 259 -9.22 17.63 -1.25
C ALA A 259 -8.51 18.86 -1.86
N THR A 260 -8.61 20.01 -1.20
CA THR A 260 -8.03 21.28 -1.69
C THR A 260 -6.61 21.48 -1.15
N ALA A 261 -5.77 22.19 -1.91
CA ALA A 261 -4.41 22.53 -1.47
C ALA A 261 -4.45 23.26 -0.12
N GLY A 262 -3.72 22.74 0.88
CA GLY A 262 -3.70 23.29 2.24
C GLY A 262 -4.86 22.84 3.15
N GLN A 263 -5.73 21.93 2.69
CA GLN A 263 -6.74 21.31 3.54
C GLN A 263 -6.04 20.41 4.57
N ARG A 264 -6.34 20.66 5.86
CA ARG A 264 -5.88 19.77 6.93
C ARG A 264 -6.75 18.52 6.89
N LEU A 265 -6.12 17.40 6.55
CA LEU A 265 -6.70 16.10 6.83
C LEU A 265 -6.46 15.80 8.30
N ALA A 266 -7.52 15.43 9.03
CA ALA A 266 -7.33 14.87 10.36
C ALA A 266 -6.38 13.67 10.23
N PRO A 267 -5.40 13.51 11.12
CA PRO A 267 -4.57 12.32 11.10
C PRO A 267 -5.47 11.08 11.16
N PRO A 268 -5.14 9.98 10.47
CA PRO A 268 -5.88 8.74 10.61
C PRO A 268 -5.72 8.25 12.05
N LEU A 269 -6.64 8.64 12.92
CA LEU A 269 -6.70 8.26 14.34
C LEU A 269 -7.35 6.87 14.50
N ALA A 270 -7.15 6.00 13.50
CA ALA A 270 -7.57 4.62 13.50
C ALA A 270 -6.94 3.92 14.72
N GLY A 271 -7.76 3.23 15.52
CA GLY A 271 -7.28 2.56 16.73
C GLY A 271 -6.96 3.45 17.93
N THR A 272 -7.18 4.77 17.87
CA THR A 272 -7.04 5.64 19.06
C THR A 272 -8.35 5.75 19.85
N SER A 273 -8.24 6.02 21.15
CA SER A 273 -9.39 6.13 22.02
C SER A 273 -10.31 7.29 21.62
N ARG A 274 -11.60 7.20 21.97
CA ARG A 274 -12.56 8.30 21.76
C ARG A 274 -12.08 9.61 22.40
N ALA A 275 -11.45 9.54 23.58
CA ALA A 275 -10.87 10.70 24.26
C ALA A 275 -9.71 11.31 23.47
N SER A 276 -8.84 10.47 22.89
CA SER A 276 -7.75 10.92 22.02
C SER A 276 -8.29 11.63 20.77
N ARG A 277 -9.35 11.11 20.16
CA ARG A 277 -10.01 11.76 19.01
C ARG A 277 -10.55 13.14 19.34
N VAL A 278 -11.18 13.30 20.50
CA VAL A 278 -11.66 14.60 20.99
C VAL A 278 -10.48 15.56 21.21
N TYR A 279 -9.44 15.10 21.91
CA TYR A 279 -8.24 15.90 22.17
C TYR A 279 -7.57 16.42 20.90
N TYR A 280 -7.38 15.56 19.89
CA TYR A 280 -6.76 15.98 18.63
C TYR A 280 -7.67 16.91 17.81
N ALA A 281 -8.99 16.70 17.82
CA ALA A 281 -9.94 17.62 17.19
C ALA A 281 -9.93 19.01 17.85
N GLU A 282 -9.80 19.07 19.17
CA GLU A 282 -9.67 20.34 19.93
C GLU A 282 -8.34 21.06 19.63
N LEU A 283 -7.24 20.32 19.53
CA LEU A 283 -5.93 20.85 19.12
C LEU A 283 -5.96 21.45 17.71
N ASP A 284 -6.59 20.75 16.76
CA ASP A 284 -6.75 21.24 15.39
C ASP A 284 -7.59 22.52 15.35
N ALA A 285 -8.68 22.57 16.12
CA ALA A 285 -9.51 23.77 16.25
C ALA A 285 -8.77 24.95 16.90
N ALA A 286 -7.86 24.69 17.85
CA ALA A 286 -7.05 25.72 18.50
C ALA A 286 -5.93 26.28 17.61
N HIS A 287 -5.49 25.50 16.62
CA HIS A 287 -4.47 25.85 15.64
C HIS A 287 -5.02 26.34 14.30
N ASP A 288 -6.34 26.50 14.13
CA ASP A 288 -6.94 27.13 12.93
C ASP A 288 -6.77 28.67 13.00
N PRO A 289 -5.93 29.28 12.14
CA PRO A 289 -5.75 30.73 12.11
C PRO A 289 -7.02 31.49 11.67
N ARG A 290 -7.96 30.85 10.96
CA ARG A 290 -9.20 31.48 10.46
C ARG A 290 -10.28 31.63 11.54
N GLY A 291 -10.28 30.74 12.54
CA GLY A 291 -11.20 30.81 13.68
C GLY A 291 -10.83 31.86 14.73
N ARG A 292 -9.59 32.35 14.75
CA ARG A 292 -9.15 33.40 15.70
C ARG A 292 -9.68 34.78 15.35
N GLU A 293 -9.90 35.10 14.08
CA GLU A 293 -10.47 36.40 13.67
C GLU A 293 -11.97 36.52 14.00
N ALA A 294 -12.71 35.40 14.01
CA ALA A 294 -14.14 35.40 14.34
C ALA A 294 -14.41 35.60 15.84
N ARG A 295 -13.50 35.16 16.74
CA ARG A 295 -13.67 35.28 18.20
C ARG A 295 -13.25 36.64 18.76
N HIS A 296 -12.62 37.50 17.96
CA HIS A 296 -12.21 38.85 18.38
C HIS A 296 -13.19 39.96 17.95
N ARG A 297 -14.33 39.59 17.33
CA ARG A 297 -15.46 40.49 17.07
C ARG A 297 -16.66 40.15 17.96
N ASP A 298 -16.51 40.27 19.28
CA ASP A 298 -17.66 40.47 20.16
C ASP A 298 -17.90 41.98 20.34
N PRO A 299 -19.03 42.56 19.86
CA PRO A 299 -19.32 43.99 19.97
C PRO A 299 -19.83 44.44 21.36
N ARG A 300 -19.75 43.61 22.42
CA ARG A 300 -20.40 43.91 23.71
C ARG A 300 -19.51 44.56 24.79
N ALA A 301 -18.47 45.31 24.41
CA ALA A 301 -17.86 46.27 25.33
C ALA A 301 -18.70 47.56 25.39
N ARG A 302 -19.84 47.52 26.10
CA ARG A 302 -20.61 48.71 26.47
C ARG A 302 -19.78 49.57 27.43
N ARG A 303 -19.62 50.84 27.04
CA ARG A 303 -18.95 51.94 27.75
C ARG A 303 -19.38 52.08 29.22
N PRO A 304 -18.52 52.59 30.11
CA PRO A 304 -18.93 53.01 31.45
C PRO A 304 -19.71 54.34 31.37
N PRO A 305 -20.62 54.63 32.32
CA PRO A 305 -21.30 55.91 32.37
C PRO A 305 -20.33 56.99 32.88
N ARG A 306 -20.32 58.15 32.21
CA ARG A 306 -19.76 59.40 32.74
C ARG A 306 -20.92 60.40 32.89
N GLU A 307 -21.05 60.86 34.13
CA GLU A 307 -21.78 62.04 34.67
C GLU A 307 -23.24 62.25 34.25
#